data_AF-A0A136ME48-F1
#
_entry.id   AF-A0A136ME48-F1
#
_cell.length_a   1.000
_cell.length_b   1.000
_cell.length_c   1.000
_cell.angle_alpha   90.00
_cell.angle_beta   90.00
_cell.angle_gamma   90.00
#
_symmetry.space_group_name_H-M   'P 1'
#
loop_
_entity.id
_entity.type
_entity.pdbx_description
1 polymer ?
#
loop_
_entity_poly.entity_id
_entity_poly.type
_entity_poly.pdbx_seq_one_letter_code
_entity_poly.pdbx_strand_id
1 'polypeptide(L)' 'MILIRILLLAFNVAVVAYLIYRILQIQKTDNPNKTWIIVISIFLLLLPATMLMGFVRPSAVYLLLYPLAIAVHLYLIRNS' A
#
# COMPACT_ATOMS: atom_id res chain seq x y z
N MET A 1 -2.23 24.18 3.73
CA MET A 1 -3.08 22.97 3.86
C MET A 1 -3.35 22.27 2.53
N ILE A 2 -3.60 22.99 1.41
CA ILE A 2 -3.82 22.37 0.09
C ILE A 2 -2.64 21.49 -0.36
N LEU A 3 -1.39 21.96 -0.20
CA LEU A 3 -0.21 21.22 -0.63
C LEU A 3 -0.09 19.84 0.05
N ILE A 4 -0.33 19.78 1.36
CA ILE A 4 -0.30 18.53 2.14
C ILE A 4 -1.38 17.56 1.66
N ARG A 5 -2.57 18.07 1.31
CA ARG A 5 -3.66 17.25 0.78
C ARG A 5 -3.32 16.66 -0.59
N ILE A 6 -2.71 17.45 -1.48
CA ILE A 6 -2.27 16.98 -2.80
C ILE A 6 -1.18 15.92 -2.64
N LEU A 7 -0.22 16.14 -1.73
CA LEU A 7 0.85 15.18 -1.47
C LEU A 7 0.30 13.86 -0.91
N LEU A 8 -0.63 13.94 0.04
CA LEU A 8 -1.35 12.77 0.58
C LEU A 8 -2.09 12.01 -0.51
N LEU A 9 -2.79 12.72 -1.40
CA LEU A 9 -3.52 12.11 -2.51
C LEU A 9 -2.55 11.41 -3.47
N ALA A 10 -1.49 12.09 -3.90
CA ALA A 10 -0.48 11.52 -4.79
C ALA A 10 0.19 10.29 -4.18
N PHE A 11 0.52 10.33 -2.88
CA PHE A 11 1.06 9.20 -2.14
C PHE A 11 0.08 8.01 -2.11
N ASN A 12 -1.19 8.25 -1.79
CA ASN A 12 -2.22 7.20 -1.79
C ASN A 12 -2.34 6.54 -3.18
N VAL A 13 -2.41 7.35 -4.24
CA VAL A 13 -2.48 6.85 -5.62
C VAL A 13 -1.24 6.02 -5.98
N ALA A 14 -0.04 6.51 -5.64
CA ALA A 14 1.21 5.80 -5.89
C ALA A 14 1.26 4.46 -5.15
N VAL A 15 0.82 4.42 -3.89
CA VAL A 15 0.79 3.18 -3.10
C VAL A 15 -0.22 2.18 -3.67
N VAL A 16 -1.42 2.62 -4.04
CA VAL A 16 -2.42 1.73 -4.68
C VAL A 16 -1.86 1.15 -5.98
N ALA A 17 -1.31 2.00 -6.86
CA ALA A 17 -0.72 1.55 -8.11
C ALA A 17 0.41 0.54 -7.89
N TYR A 18 1.30 0.82 -6.93
CA TYR A 18 2.41 -0.06 -6.55
C TYR A 18 1.91 -1.42 -6.05
N LEU A 19 0.97 -1.44 -5.11
CA LEU A 19 0.46 -2.68 -4.53
C LEU A 19 -0.29 -3.53 -5.58
N ILE A 20 -1.10 -2.90 -6.44
CA ILE A 20 -1.77 -3.61 -7.55
C ILE A 20 -0.72 -4.21 -8.49
N TYR A 21 0.27 -3.42 -8.91
CA TYR A 21 1.35 -3.90 -9.77
C TYR A 21 2.07 -5.10 -9.14
N ARG A 22 2.37 -5.02 -7.84
CA ARG A 22 3.07 -6.11 -7.13
C ARG A 22 2.22 -7.37 -7.00
N ILE A 23 0.92 -7.25 -6.76
CA ILE A 23 -0.01 -8.39 -6.75
C ILE A 23 -0.01 -9.08 -8.13
N LEU A 24 -0.08 -8.31 -9.21
CA LEU A 24 -0.02 -8.87 -10.57
C LEU A 24 1.33 -9.50 -10.90
N GLN A 25 2.42 -8.93 -10.37
CA GLN A 25 3.77 -9.47 -10.53
C GLN A 25 3.94 -10.80 -9.79
N ILE A 26 3.54 -10.87 -8.51
CA ILE A 26 3.74 -12.07 -7.69
C ILE A 26 2.86 -13.24 -8.16
N GLN A 27 1.71 -12.96 -8.77
CA GLN A 27 0.88 -14.00 -9.38
C GLN A 27 1.58 -14.74 -10.54
N LYS A 28 2.57 -14.10 -11.19
CA LYS A 28 3.35 -14.69 -12.28
C LYS A 28 4.60 -15.41 -11.81
N THR A 29 4.91 -15.37 -10.51
CA THR A 29 6.09 -16.01 -9.93
C THR A 29 5.71 -17.23 -9.10
N ASP A 30 6.54 -18.26 -9.09
CA ASP A 30 6.33 -19.45 -8.25
C ASP A 30 6.95 -19.27 -6.87
N ASN A 31 6.61 -18.15 -6.21
CA ASN A 31 7.13 -17.84 -4.89
C ASN A 31 6.38 -18.66 -3.81
N PRO A 32 7.08 -19.40 -2.93
CA PRO A 32 6.44 -20.20 -1.89
C PRO A 32 5.59 -19.37 -0.92
N ASN A 33 5.93 -18.09 -0.74
CA ASN A 33 5.22 -17.16 0.13
C ASN A 33 4.17 -16.31 -0.62
N LYS A 34 3.85 -16.63 -1.89
CA LYS A 34 2.94 -15.82 -2.73
C LYS A 34 1.62 -15.48 -2.05
N THR A 35 1.02 -16.45 -1.36
CA THR A 35 -0.27 -16.27 -0.68
C THR A 35 -0.17 -15.22 0.40
N TRP A 36 0.88 -15.26 1.23
CA TRP A 36 1.11 -14.28 2.29
C TRP A 36 1.39 -12.90 1.74
N ILE A 37 2.19 -12.81 0.67
CA ILE A 37 2.48 -11.53 0.00
C ILE A 37 1.19 -10.90 -0.50
N ILE A 38 0.36 -11.66 -1.21
CA ILE A 38 -0.92 -11.17 -1.75
C ILE A 38 -1.87 -10.73 -0.63
N VAL A 39 -2.02 -11.52 0.44
CA VAL A 39 -2.89 -11.19 1.56
C VAL A 39 -2.45 -9.89 2.23
N ILE A 40 -1.16 -9.72 2.50
CA ILE A 40 -0.63 -8.49 3.10
C ILE A 40 -0.80 -7.30 2.15
N SER A 41 -0.54 -7.48 0.86
CA SER A 41 -0.74 -6.42 -0.14
C SER A 41 -2.20 -5.97 -0.20
N ILE A 42 -3.17 -6.91 -0.20
CA ILE A 42 -4.60 -6.60 -0.18
C ILE A 42 -4.98 -5.86 1.11
N PHE A 43 -4.48 -6.33 2.25
CA PHE A 43 -4.74 -5.69 3.54
C PHE A 43 -4.22 -4.25 3.57
N LEU A 44 -3.01 -4.02 3.08
CA LEU A 44 -2.44 -2.67 2.95
C LEU A 44 -3.28 -1.81 2.00
N LEU A 45 -3.83 -2.39 0.93
CA LEU A 45 -4.64 -1.68 -0.07
C LEU A 45 -5.97 -1.15 0.46
N LEU A 46 -6.54 -1.78 1.50
CA LEU A 46 -7.82 -1.37 2.08
C LEU A 46 -7.75 0.04 2.68
N LEU A 47 -6.65 0.40 3.33
CA LEU A 47 -6.46 1.71 3.94
C LEU A 47 -6.55 2.87 2.92
N PRO A 48 -5.71 2.92 1.87
CA PRO A 48 -5.80 3.99 0.89
C PRO A 48 -7.09 3.92 0.08
N ALA A 49 -7.64 2.72 -0.20
CA ALA A 49 -8.91 2.59 -0.91
C ALA A 49 -10.08 3.23 -0.11
N THR A 50 -10.19 2.91 1.18
CA THR A 50 -11.22 3.47 2.05
C THR A 50 -11.04 4.97 2.31
N MET A 51 -9.80 5.48 2.29
CA MET A 51 -9.54 6.92 2.34
C MET A 51 -9.93 7.64 1.05
N LEU A 52 -9.63 7.06 -0.12
CA LEU A 52 -10.02 7.62 -1.42
C LEU A 52 -11.54 7.65 -1.59
N MET A 53 -12.25 6.65 -1.06
CA MET A 53 -13.73 6.61 -1.03
C MET A 53 -14.34 7.54 0.03
N GLY A 54 -13.53 8.14 0.90
CA GLY A 54 -13.99 9.07 1.94
C GLY A 54 -14.55 8.40 3.21
N PHE A 55 -14.44 7.08 3.36
CA PHE A 55 -14.87 6.36 4.56
C PHE A 55 -13.95 6.64 5.76
N VAL A 56 -12.64 6.76 5.51
CA VAL A 56 -11.63 6.99 6.55
C VAL A 56 -10.97 8.34 6.33
N ARG A 57 -10.84 9.14 7.39
CA ARG A 57 -10.14 10.43 7.32
C ARG A 57 -8.63 10.23 7.49
N PRO A 58 -7.80 10.94 6.69
CA PRO A 58 -6.36 10.95 6.91
C PRO A 58 -6.04 11.46 8.33
N SER A 59 -5.24 10.70 9.07
CA SER A 59 -4.79 11.05 10.42
C SER A 59 -3.27 11.13 10.47
N ALA A 60 -2.72 11.81 11.48
CA ALA A 60 -1.28 11.82 11.72
C ALA A 60 -0.72 10.41 11.92
N VAL A 61 -1.49 9.54 12.57
CA VAL A 61 -1.13 8.12 12.77
C VAL A 61 -0.98 7.40 11.44
N TYR A 62 -1.94 7.58 10.51
CA TYR A 62 -1.85 7.03 9.17
C TYR A 62 -0.60 7.53 8.42
N LEU A 63 -0.35 8.84 8.49
CA LEU A 63 0.79 9.49 7.81
C LEU A 63 2.15 8.95 8.25
N LEU A 64 2.24 8.44 9.48
CA LEU A 64 3.48 7.89 10.05
C LEU A 64 3.57 6.37 9.88
N LEU A 65 2.50 5.64 10.25
CA LEU A 65 2.53 4.18 10.27
C LEU A 65 2.39 3.56 8.88
N TYR A 66 1.61 4.19 7.99
CA TYR A 66 1.32 3.58 6.69
C TYR A 66 2.56 3.56 5.77
N PRO A 67 3.35 4.66 5.63
CA PRO A 67 4.60 4.59 4.89
C PRO A 67 5.59 3.57 5.47
N LEU A 68 5.64 3.44 6.80
CA LEU A 68 6.47 2.45 7.47
C LEU A 68 6.03 1.02 7.13
N ALA A 69 4.72 0.74 7.18
CA ALA A 69 4.17 -0.56 6.82
C ALA A 69 4.46 -0.92 5.35
N ILE A 70 4.35 0.05 4.43
CA ILE A 70 4.72 -0.13 3.02
C ILE A 70 6.22 -0.40 2.87
N ALA A 71 7.08 0.32 3.60
CA ALA A 71 8.52 0.10 3.57
C ALA A 71 8.91 -1.29 4.11
N VAL A 72 8.26 -1.76 5.18
CA VAL A 72 8.47 -3.12 5.72
C VAL A 72 7.98 -4.16 4.71
N HIS A 73 6.81 -3.97 4.10
CA HIS A 73 6.31 -4.87 3.06
C HIS A 73 7.29 -4.97 1.89
N LEU A 74 7.78 -3.82 1.40
CA LEU A 74 8.83 -3.72 0.38
C LEU A 74 10.10 -4.48 0.77
N TYR A 75 10.55 -4.34 2.02
CA TYR A 75 11.74 -5.02 2.52
C TYR A 75 11.55 -6.54 2.53
N LEU A 76 10.42 -7.03 3.03
CA LEU A 76 10.12 -8.45 3.13
C LEU A 76 10.04 -9.15 1.76
N ILE A 77 9.60 -8.42 0.73
CA ILE A 77 9.44 -8.96 -0.63
C ILE A 77 10.58 -8.59 -1.58
N ARG A 78 11.63 -7.93 -1.10
CA ARG A 78 12.75 -7.47 -1.93
C ARG A 78 13.42 -8.60 -2.70
N ASN A 79 13.48 -9.78 -2.10
CA ASN A 79 14.12 -10.98 -2.66
C ASN A 79 13.10 -12.02 -3.17
N SER A 80 11.83 -11.60 -3.33
CA SER A 80 10.71 -12.46 -3.70
C SER A 80 10.35 -12.39 -5.17
#